data_AF-A0A1H8P0C8-F1
#
_entry.id   AF-A0A1H8P0C8-F1
#
_cell.length_a   1.000
_cell.length_b   1.000
_cell.length_c   1.000
_cell.angle_alpha   90.00
_cell.angle_beta   90.00
_cell.angle_gamma   90.00
#
_symmetry.space_group_name_H-M   'P 1'
#
loop_
_entity.id
_entity.type
_entity.pdbx_description
1 polymer ?
#
loop_
_entity_poly.entity_id
_entity_poly.type
_entity_poly.pdbx_seq_one_letter_code
_entity_poly.pdbx_strand_id
1 'polypeptide(L)'
;MSKKFDFEDEDILQAELMAYFLSSAACGPNAQLIRDLIKPLPFDPAFEGEYLAALRSDRKKITVLDELVSHYEDVTNFKERRELLEASTLENLTYGIEVEDEDAEDFEIDDGEEKGSR
;
A
#
# COMPACT_ATOMS: atom_id res chain seq x y z
N MET A 1 -18.51 18.15 -17.13
CA MET A 1 -17.90 17.93 -18.46
C MET A 1 -17.04 16.69 -18.36
N SER A 2 -17.36 15.63 -19.11
CA SER A 2 -16.48 14.45 -19.20
C SER A 2 -15.25 14.87 -20.01
N LYS A 3 -14.08 14.95 -19.35
CA LYS A 3 -12.81 14.95 -20.09
C LYS A 3 -12.72 13.60 -20.79
N LYS A 4 -12.49 13.61 -22.09
CA LYS A 4 -12.23 12.41 -22.87
C LYS A 4 -10.75 12.09 -22.61
N PHE A 5 -10.50 11.29 -21.58
CA PHE A 5 -9.15 10.83 -21.25
C PHE A 5 -8.67 9.93 -22.39
N ASP A 6 -7.56 10.29 -23.01
CA ASP A 6 -6.90 9.47 -24.02
C ASP A 6 -5.57 8.93 -23.50
N PHE A 7 -4.91 8.12 -24.32
CA PHE A 7 -3.67 7.44 -23.93
C PHE A 7 -2.49 8.40 -23.69
N GLU A 8 -2.49 9.60 -24.29
CA GLU A 8 -1.42 10.57 -24.09
C GLU A 8 -1.57 11.26 -22.74
N ASP A 9 -2.81 11.63 -22.37
CA ASP A 9 -3.14 12.14 -21.03
C ASP A 9 -2.80 11.12 -19.93
N GLU A 10 -2.96 9.81 -20.19
CA GLU A 10 -2.62 8.73 -19.26
C GLU A 10 -1.11 8.61 -19.01
N ASP A 11 -0.32 8.61 -20.09
CA ASP A 11 1.14 8.55 -20.04
C ASP A 11 1.71 9.76 -19.27
N ILE A 12 1.18 10.96 -19.53
CA ILE A 12 1.58 12.19 -18.82
C ILE A 12 1.19 12.10 -17.34
N LEU A 13 -0.06 11.73 -17.05
CA LEU A 13 -0.55 11.64 -15.67
C LEU A 13 0.32 10.68 -14.85
N GLN A 14 0.66 9.52 -15.40
CA GLN A 14 1.47 8.54 -14.69
C GLN A 14 2.88 9.07 -14.39
N ALA A 15 3.52 9.72 -15.36
CA ALA A 15 4.86 10.30 -15.17
C ALA A 15 4.86 11.40 -14.10
N GLU A 16 3.86 12.29 -14.13
CA GLU A 16 3.70 13.36 -13.14
C GLU A 16 3.42 12.82 -11.73
N LEU A 17 2.58 11.78 -11.59
CA LEU A 17 2.31 11.15 -10.30
C LEU A 17 3.57 10.47 -9.72
N MET A 18 4.36 9.80 -10.55
CA MET A 18 5.65 9.24 -10.12
C MET A 18 6.59 10.35 -9.62
N ALA A 19 6.72 11.44 -10.37
CA ALA A 19 7.54 12.58 -9.96
C ALA A 19 7.05 13.19 -8.63
N TYR A 20 5.73 13.30 -8.46
CA TYR A 20 5.14 13.76 -7.21
C TYR A 20 5.49 12.85 -6.02
N PHE A 21 5.26 11.53 -6.12
CA PHE A 21 5.52 10.58 -5.03
C PHE A 21 7.02 10.47 -4.67
N LEU A 22 7.92 10.71 -5.62
CA LEU A 22 9.37 10.74 -5.38
C LEU A 22 9.87 12.08 -4.82
N SER A 23 9.04 13.12 -4.85
CA SER A 23 9.40 14.44 -4.34
C SER A 23 9.14 14.58 -2.84
N SER A 24 9.73 15.63 -2.24
CA SER A 24 9.40 16.03 -0.86
C SER A 24 8.00 16.65 -0.71
N ALA A 25 7.32 16.99 -1.83
CA ALA A 25 5.97 17.53 -1.78
C ALA A 25 4.92 16.47 -1.42
N ALA A 26 5.19 15.20 -1.72
CA ALA A 26 4.34 14.09 -1.30
C ALA A 26 4.59 13.77 0.18
N CYS A 27 3.81 14.42 1.05
CA CYS A 27 3.93 14.32 2.50
C CYS A 27 2.74 13.65 3.18
N GLY A 28 1.75 13.15 2.41
CA GLY A 28 0.60 12.43 2.96
C GLY A 28 0.97 11.05 3.53
N PRO A 29 0.10 10.42 4.36
CA PRO A 29 0.38 9.14 5.01
C PRO A 29 0.81 8.03 4.05
N ASN A 30 0.14 7.89 2.90
CA ASN A 30 0.48 6.87 1.91
C ASN A 30 1.84 7.13 1.26
N ALA A 31 2.16 8.40 0.97
CA ALA A 31 3.46 8.75 0.39
C ALA A 31 4.61 8.46 1.36
N GLN A 32 4.40 8.74 2.65
CA GLN A 32 5.35 8.38 3.71
C GLN A 32 5.50 6.86 3.83
N LEU A 33 4.39 6.10 3.84
CA LEU A 33 4.44 4.64 3.84
C LEU A 33 5.24 4.10 2.64
N ILE A 34 4.94 4.54 1.42
CA ILE A 34 5.61 4.10 0.19
C ILE A 34 7.11 4.40 0.25
N ARG A 35 7.49 5.61 0.65
CA ARG A 35 8.90 6.06 0.60
C ARG A 35 9.72 5.56 1.77
N ASP A 36 9.14 5.57 2.97
CA ASP A 36 9.90 5.46 4.22
C ASP A 36 9.81 4.05 4.83
N LEU A 37 8.73 3.30 4.57
CA LEU A 37 8.47 2.00 5.19
C LEU A 37 8.52 0.82 4.21
N ILE A 38 8.11 1.00 2.95
CA ILE A 38 8.20 -0.06 1.95
C ILE A 38 9.64 -0.15 1.43
N LYS A 39 10.37 -1.17 1.86
CA LYS A 39 11.69 -1.47 1.29
C LYS A 39 11.53 -1.95 -0.16
N PRO A 40 12.16 -1.30 -1.16
CA PRO A 40 12.09 -1.74 -2.54
C PRO A 40 12.78 -3.09 -2.74
N LEU A 41 12.31 -3.87 -3.71
CA LEU A 41 13.04 -5.04 -4.20
C LEU A 41 14.29 -4.59 -4.99
N PRO A 42 15.35 -5.40 -5.02
CA PRO A 42 16.62 -5.03 -5.66
C PRO A 42 16.57 -5.23 -7.19
N PHE A 43 15.66 -4.53 -7.86
CA PHE A 43 15.58 -4.49 -9.32
C PHE A 43 16.87 -3.93 -9.95
N ASP A 44 17.24 -4.43 -11.13
CA ASP A 44 18.47 -4.03 -11.84
C ASP A 44 18.32 -2.66 -12.56
N PRO A 45 19.10 -1.63 -12.17
CA PRO A 45 19.04 -0.30 -12.78
C PRO A 45 19.28 -0.27 -14.30
N ALA A 46 19.92 -1.30 -14.88
CA ALA A 46 20.09 -1.39 -16.32
C ALA A 46 18.76 -1.50 -17.10
N PHE A 47 17.68 -1.92 -16.44
CA PHE A 47 16.36 -2.12 -17.05
C PHE A 47 15.32 -1.05 -16.66
N GLU A 48 15.74 0.10 -16.13
CA GLU A 48 14.83 1.21 -15.74
C GLU A 48 13.81 1.58 -16.82
N GLY A 49 14.23 1.60 -18.10
CA GLY A 49 13.35 1.87 -19.23
C GLY A 49 12.23 0.83 -19.40
N GLU A 50 12.52 -0.43 -19.11
CA GLU A 50 11.54 -1.52 -19.15
C GLU A 50 10.56 -1.44 -17.97
N TYR A 51 11.05 -1.11 -16.77
CA TYR A 51 10.22 -0.90 -15.59
C TYR A 51 9.22 0.25 -15.80
N LEU A 52 9.68 1.38 -16.33
CA LEU A 52 8.81 2.51 -16.69
C LEU A 52 7.78 2.14 -17.77
N ALA A 53 8.16 1.28 -18.71
CA ALA A 53 7.27 0.82 -19.76
C ALA A 53 6.23 -0.20 -19.24
N ALA A 54 6.59 -1.03 -18.26
CA ALA A 54 5.70 -1.97 -17.60
C ALA A 54 4.61 -1.26 -16.78
N LEU A 55 4.92 -0.13 -16.13
CA LEU A 55 3.92 0.65 -15.41
C LEU A 55 2.80 1.15 -16.34
N ARG A 56 3.14 1.53 -17.58
CA ARG A 56 2.20 2.07 -18.59
C ARG A 56 1.47 1.01 -19.43
N SER A 57 1.91 -0.24 -19.37
CA SER A 57 1.40 -1.27 -20.29
C SER A 57 1.35 -2.63 -19.64
N ASP A 58 0.14 -3.14 -19.44
CA ASP A 58 -0.09 -4.51 -18.95
C ASP A 58 0.62 -5.56 -19.80
N ARG A 59 0.70 -5.33 -21.12
CA ARG A 59 1.44 -6.22 -22.03
C ARG A 59 2.94 -6.24 -21.75
N LYS A 60 3.51 -5.14 -21.27
CA LYS A 60 4.94 -5.03 -20.93
C LYS A 60 5.23 -5.49 -19.50
N LYS A 61 4.24 -5.57 -18.61
CA LYS A 61 4.44 -6.15 -17.27
C LYS A 61 5.01 -7.57 -17.32
N ILE A 62 4.66 -8.34 -18.35
CA ILE A 62 5.19 -9.70 -18.54
C ILE A 62 6.72 -9.75 -18.62
N THR A 63 7.39 -8.69 -19.11
CA THR A 63 8.85 -8.69 -19.26
C THR A 63 9.59 -8.51 -17.94
N VAL A 64 8.91 -7.99 -16.91
CA VAL A 64 9.48 -7.72 -15.58
C VAL A 64 8.95 -8.68 -14.50
N LEU A 65 7.91 -9.47 -14.82
CA LEU A 65 7.30 -10.43 -13.89
C LEU A 65 8.25 -11.55 -13.50
N ASP A 66 9.09 -12.03 -14.42
CA ASP A 66 10.04 -13.11 -14.11
C ASP A 66 11.07 -12.64 -13.06
N GLU A 67 11.57 -11.40 -13.19
CA GLU A 67 12.45 -10.79 -12.20
C GLU A 67 11.73 -10.59 -10.85
N LEU A 68 10.47 -10.13 -10.87
CA LEU A 68 9.64 -10.02 -9.66
C LEU A 68 9.53 -11.37 -8.94
N VAL A 69 9.22 -12.45 -9.68
CA VAL A 69 9.09 -13.80 -9.12
C VAL A 69 10.40 -14.25 -8.50
N SER A 70 11.52 -14.06 -9.19
CA SER A 70 12.86 -14.39 -8.66
C SER A 70 13.15 -13.64 -7.36
N HIS A 71 12.88 -12.33 -7.29
CA HIS A 71 13.07 -11.56 -6.05
C HIS A 71 12.21 -12.07 -4.89
N TYR A 72 11.02 -12.60 -5.17
CA TYR A 72 10.12 -13.13 -4.14
C TYR A 72 10.49 -14.53 -3.65
N GLU A 73 11.38 -15.27 -4.34
CA GLU A 73 11.89 -16.56 -3.85
C GLU A 73 12.64 -16.40 -2.52
N ASP A 74 13.32 -15.27 -2.33
CA ASP A 74 14.11 -14.96 -1.13
C ASP A 74 13.33 -14.17 -0.06
N VAL A 75 12.08 -13.77 -0.32
CA VAL A 75 11.26 -13.00 0.63
C VAL A 75 10.58 -13.94 1.63
N THR A 76 11.10 -13.97 2.86
CA THR A 76 10.59 -14.86 3.92
C THR A 76 9.29 -14.39 4.56
N ASN A 77 8.97 -13.09 4.52
CA ASN A 77 7.79 -12.49 5.14
C ASN A 77 6.75 -11.99 4.11
N PHE A 78 6.52 -12.79 3.07
CA PHE A 78 5.63 -12.43 1.95
C PHE A 78 4.27 -11.86 2.37
N LYS A 79 3.63 -12.47 3.38
CA LYS A 79 2.31 -12.04 3.88
C LYS A 79 2.33 -10.61 4.41
N GLU A 80 3.28 -10.29 5.29
CA GLU A 80 3.45 -8.95 5.86
C GLU A 80 3.78 -7.92 4.77
N ARG A 81 4.68 -8.29 3.85
CA ARG A 81 5.04 -7.41 2.74
C ARG A 81 3.84 -7.10 1.85
N ARG A 82 3.00 -8.11 1.55
CA ARG A 82 1.79 -7.95 0.76
C ARG A 82 0.77 -7.05 1.45
N GLU A 83 0.53 -7.25 2.74
CA GLU A 83 -0.37 -6.41 3.54
C GLU A 83 0.11 -4.94 3.56
N LEU A 84 1.42 -4.71 3.67
CA LEU A 84 2.01 -3.37 3.62
C LEU A 84 1.83 -2.71 2.24
N LEU A 85 2.03 -3.46 1.15
CA LEU A 85 1.80 -2.98 -0.21
C LEU A 85 0.33 -2.63 -0.44
N GLU A 86 -0.60 -3.48 0.01
CA GLU A 86 -2.04 -3.24 -0.11
C GLU A 86 -2.47 -2.01 0.70
N ALA A 87 -1.95 -1.85 1.93
CA ALA A 87 -2.23 -0.69 2.78
C ALA A 87 -1.86 0.63 2.11
N SER A 88 -0.78 0.69 1.31
CA SER A 88 -0.34 1.92 0.63
C SER A 88 -1.36 2.53 -0.33
N THR A 89 -2.39 1.77 -0.70
CA THR A 89 -3.44 2.19 -1.64
C THR A 89 -4.74 2.62 -0.96
N LEU A 90 -4.86 2.49 0.37
CA LEU A 90 -6.09 2.83 1.08
C LEU A 90 -6.24 4.36 1.23
N GLU A 91 -7.45 4.86 1.02
CA GLU A 91 -7.75 6.30 1.08
C GLU A 91 -7.64 6.90 2.50
N ASN A 92 -7.74 6.06 3.55
CA ASN A 92 -7.85 6.47 4.94
C ASN A 92 -6.72 5.89 5.81
N LEU A 93 -5.46 6.02 5.38
CA LEU A 93 -4.35 5.64 6.24
C LEU A 93 -4.15 6.65 7.37
N THR A 94 -4.47 6.24 8.59
CA THR A 94 -4.05 6.92 9.82
C THR A 94 -2.85 6.18 10.40
N TYR A 95 -1.64 6.72 10.19
CA TYR A 95 -0.44 6.23 10.89
C TYR A 95 -0.33 6.94 12.23
N GLY A 96 -0.33 6.18 13.33
CA GLY A 96 0.22 6.63 14.61
C GLY A 96 -0.51 7.77 15.34
N ILE A 97 -1.81 7.97 15.10
CA ILE A 97 -2.64 8.49 16.19
C ILE A 97 -3.12 7.23 16.90
N GLU A 98 -2.45 6.89 18.00
CA GLU A 98 -3.10 6.12 19.05
C GLU A 98 -4.34 6.95 19.43
N VAL A 99 -5.46 6.64 18.80
CA VAL A 99 -6.75 7.03 19.36
C VAL A 99 -6.82 6.10 20.57
N GLU A 100 -6.53 6.63 21.75
CA GLU A 100 -6.94 5.96 22.98
C GLU A 100 -8.42 5.66 22.78
N ASP A 101 -8.76 4.38 22.58
CA ASP A 101 -10.15 3.92 22.62
C ASP A 101 -10.62 4.14 24.06
N GLU A 102 -11.02 5.38 24.38
CA GLU A 102 -11.56 5.77 25.70
C GLU A 102 -12.97 5.21 25.96
N ASP A 103 -13.52 4.39 25.06
CA ASP A 103 -14.89 3.85 25.20
C ASP A 103 -14.93 2.32 25.10
N ALA A 104 -14.07 1.64 25.86
CA ALA A 104 -14.42 0.30 26.32
C ALA A 104 -15.43 0.43 27.48
N GLU A 105 -16.71 0.66 27.17
CA GLU A 105 -17.76 0.54 28.17
C GLU A 105 -17.78 -0.91 28.70
N ASP A 106 -17.38 -1.03 29.97
CA ASP A 106 -17.35 -2.25 30.76
C ASP A 106 -18.77 -2.83 30.85
N PHE A 107 -19.05 -3.88 30.06
CA PHE A 107 -20.32 -4.59 30.14
C PHE A 107 -20.29 -5.49 31.38
N GLU A 108 -20.76 -4.95 32.50
CA GLU A 108 -21.09 -5.73 33.70
C GLU A 108 -22.12 -6.81 33.34
N ILE A 109 -21.67 -8.06 33.21
CA ILE A 109 -22.55 -9.22 33.12
C ILE A 109 -23.08 -9.47 34.54
N ASP A 110 -24.35 -9.11 34.77
CA ASP A 110 -25.12 -9.49 35.96
C ASP A 110 -25.30 -11.00 36.01
N ASP A 111 -24.33 -11.69 36.61
CA ASP A 111 -24.39 -13.12 36.87
C ASP A 111 -25.22 -13.33 38.15
N GLY A 112 -26.53 -13.32 37.98
CA GLY A 112 -27.50 -13.58 39.04
C GLY A 112 -27.34 -14.98 39.64
N GLU A 113 -26.49 -15.11 40.66
CA GLU A 113 -26.43 -16.28 41.55
C GLU A 113 -27.74 -16.39 42.33
N GLU A 114 -28.70 -17.18 41.84
CA GLU A 114 -29.79 -17.68 42.69
C GLU A 114 -29.28 -18.87 43.53
N LYS A 115 -28.59 -18.56 44.65
CA LYS A 115 -28.32 -19.55 45.69
C LYS A 115 -29.59 -19.79 46.50
N GLY A 116 -30.11 -21.01 46.41
CA GLY A 116 -31.29 -21.45 47.14
C GLY A 116 -31.17 -21.41 48.67
N SER A 117 -32.32 -21.28 49.34
CA SER A 117 -32.52 -21.68 50.74
C SER A 117 -33.99 -21.65 51.14
N ARG A 118 -34.66 -22.82 51.10
CA ARG A 118 -35.31 -23.52 52.22
C ARG A 118 -36.31 -24.58 51.76
#